data_AF-A0A1H4EPI3-F1
#
_entry.id   AF-A0A1H4EPI3-F1
#
_cell.length_a   1.000
_cell.length_b   1.000
_cell.length_c   1.000
_cell.angle_alpha   90.00
_cell.angle_beta   90.00
_cell.angle_gamma   90.00
#
_symmetry.space_group_name_H-M   'P 1'
#
loop_
_entity.id
_entity.type
_entity.pdbx_description
1 polymer ?
#
loop_
_entity_poly.entity_id
_entity_poly.type
_entity_poly.pdbx_seq_one_letter_code
_entity_poly.pdbx_strand_id
1 'polypeptide(L)'
;MYHEDADVDVVELARHEGGHIVGHSFKNCLLHGPAVLAVAASDVIIHQRLDYGQIWPLEIGRPYMGQIDLVESRIEDCKFDRVGFAFPPKRLAQLPLPSETGAKAVFGSMPNMSVYLEEDDAGEA
;
A
#
# COMPACT_ATOMS: atom_id res chain seq x y z
N MET A 1 18.14 -8.34 -6.35
CA MET A 1 18.47 -7.50 -7.53
C MET A 1 18.23 -6.04 -7.19
N TYR A 2 18.92 -5.08 -7.82
CA TYR A 2 18.87 -3.67 -7.43
C TYR A 2 18.34 -2.79 -8.57
N HIS A 3 17.39 -1.92 -8.26
CA HIS A 3 16.69 -1.01 -9.18
C HIS A 3 16.77 0.42 -8.64
N GLU A 4 17.51 1.30 -9.33
CA GLU A 4 17.70 2.72 -8.94
C GLU A 4 17.43 3.65 -10.13
N ASP A 5 16.78 4.79 -9.87
CA ASP A 5 16.38 5.79 -10.88
C ASP A 5 15.58 5.19 -12.05
N ALA A 6 14.85 4.10 -11.77
CA ALA A 6 14.18 3.29 -12.77
C ALA A 6 12.65 3.42 -12.70
N ASP A 7 12.02 3.21 -13.86
CA ASP A 7 10.59 2.97 -14.03
C ASP A 7 10.37 1.45 -14.05
N VAL A 8 9.57 0.93 -13.12
CA VAL A 8 9.37 -0.51 -12.90
C VAL A 8 7.89 -0.86 -13.00
N ASP A 9 7.53 -1.65 -14.01
CA ASP A 9 6.25 -2.35 -14.05
C ASP A 9 6.27 -3.53 -13.07
N VAL A 10 5.51 -3.40 -11.99
CA VAL A 10 5.45 -4.38 -10.90
C VAL A 10 4.83 -5.69 -11.36
N VAL A 11 3.85 -5.64 -12.27
CA VAL A 11 3.13 -6.81 -12.77
C VAL A 11 4.02 -7.61 -13.71
N GLU A 12 4.75 -6.93 -14.60
CA GLU A 12 5.71 -7.58 -15.49
C GLU A 12 6.82 -8.26 -14.69
N LEU A 13 7.41 -7.55 -13.73
CA LEU A 13 8.46 -8.10 -12.87
C LEU A 13 7.99 -9.37 -12.15
N ALA A 14 6.83 -9.31 -11.48
CA ALA A 14 6.29 -10.46 -10.78
C ALA A 14 5.97 -11.64 -11.72
N ARG A 15 5.52 -11.39 -12.95
CA ARG A 15 5.28 -12.48 -13.93
C ARG A 15 6.56 -13.22 -14.29
N HIS A 16 7.67 -12.51 -14.42
CA HIS A 16 8.98 -13.13 -14.66
C HIS A 16 9.46 -13.98 -13.47
N GLU A 17 9.00 -13.65 -12.27
CA GLU A 17 9.38 -14.30 -11.01
C GLU A 17 8.31 -15.25 -10.44
N GLY A 18 7.32 -15.64 -11.26
CA GLY A 18 6.33 -16.64 -10.87
C GLY A 18 5.25 -16.14 -9.91
N GLY A 19 4.99 -14.84 -9.88
CA GLY A 19 3.93 -14.20 -9.08
C GLY A 19 4.41 -13.55 -7.78
N HIS A 20 5.71 -13.57 -7.51
CA HIS A 20 6.34 -13.00 -6.33
C HIS A 20 7.48 -12.07 -6.74
N ILE A 21 7.90 -11.15 -5.86
CA ILE A 21 9.09 -10.33 -6.04
C ILE A 21 10.03 -10.61 -4.87
N VAL A 22 11.17 -11.26 -5.13
CA VAL A 22 12.02 -11.84 -4.07
C VAL A 22 13.44 -11.27 -4.06
N GLY A 23 13.85 -10.65 -2.95
CA GLY A 23 15.22 -10.14 -2.79
C GLY A 23 15.51 -8.90 -3.64
N HIS A 24 14.49 -8.10 -3.97
CA HIS A 24 14.65 -6.87 -4.74
C HIS A 24 14.86 -5.66 -3.85
N SER A 25 15.67 -4.71 -4.32
CA SER A 25 15.87 -3.42 -3.67
C SER A 25 15.56 -2.33 -4.68
N PHE A 26 14.59 -1.49 -4.34
CA PHE A 26 14.07 -0.41 -5.16
C PHE A 26 14.41 0.91 -4.48
N LYS A 27 15.06 1.83 -5.20
CA LYS A 27 15.49 3.12 -4.66
C LYS A 27 15.27 4.26 -5.65
N ASN A 28 14.72 5.39 -5.19
CA ASN A 28 14.50 6.58 -6.02
C ASN A 28 13.80 6.27 -7.36
N CYS A 29 12.83 5.36 -7.30
CA CYS A 29 12.23 4.74 -8.47
C CYS A 29 10.76 5.14 -8.63
N LEU A 30 10.16 4.77 -9.75
CA LEU A 30 8.71 4.84 -9.93
C LEU A 30 8.19 3.42 -10.17
N LEU A 31 7.33 2.93 -9.27
CA LEU A 31 6.69 1.62 -9.40
C LEU A 31 5.27 1.80 -9.97
N HIS A 32 4.98 1.10 -11.07
CA HIS A 32 3.68 1.14 -11.74
C HIS A 32 2.91 -0.17 -11.64
N GLY A 33 1.59 -0.04 -11.45
CA GLY A 33 0.62 -1.14 -11.40
C GLY A 33 -0.29 -1.22 -12.64
N PRO A 34 -1.45 -1.92 -12.54
CA PRO A 34 -2.22 -2.15 -11.32
C PRO A 34 -1.75 -3.38 -10.52
N ALA A 35 -1.34 -3.15 -9.27
CA ALA A 35 -0.87 -4.20 -8.37
C ALA A 35 -1.17 -3.89 -6.90
N VAL A 36 -1.33 -4.94 -6.08
CA VAL A 36 -1.34 -4.83 -4.62
C VAL A 36 -0.13 -5.59 -4.08
N LEU A 37 0.80 -4.87 -3.47
CA LEU A 37 2.01 -5.44 -2.88
C LEU A 37 1.69 -5.95 -1.46
N ALA A 38 1.68 -7.27 -1.28
CA ALA A 38 1.56 -7.87 0.05
C ALA A 38 2.92 -7.83 0.75
N VAL A 39 3.01 -7.04 1.81
CA VAL A 39 4.26 -6.76 2.51
C VAL A 39 4.41 -7.72 3.70
N ALA A 40 5.41 -8.60 3.64
CA ALA A 40 5.71 -9.51 4.73
C ALA A 40 6.43 -8.79 5.90
N ALA A 41 6.54 -9.48 7.03
CA ALA A 41 7.19 -8.93 8.22
C ALA A 41 8.70 -8.65 8.02
N SER A 42 9.34 -9.36 7.09
CA SER A 42 10.76 -9.23 6.75
C SER A 42 11.05 -8.08 5.79
N ASP A 43 10.04 -7.53 5.11
CA ASP A 43 10.25 -6.49 4.11
C ASP A 43 10.40 -5.10 4.73
N VAL A 44 11.19 -4.27 4.06
CA VAL A 44 11.59 -2.95 4.52
C VAL A 44 11.05 -1.88 3.58
N ILE A 45 10.16 -1.03 4.11
CA ILE A 45 9.59 0.11 3.39
C ILE A 45 9.99 1.38 4.15
N ILE A 46 10.87 2.19 3.56
CA ILE A 46 11.49 3.34 4.22
C ILE A 46 11.23 4.60 3.39
N HIS A 47 11.01 5.73 4.09
CA HIS A 47 10.82 7.07 3.50
C HIS A 47 9.72 7.16 2.43
N GLN A 48 8.70 6.31 2.54
CA GLN A 48 7.56 6.36 1.64
C GLN A 48 6.47 7.26 2.18
N ARG A 49 5.87 8.06 1.29
CA ARG A 49 4.59 8.70 1.55
C ARG A 49 3.50 7.84 0.91
N LEU A 50 2.71 7.17 1.75
CA LEU A 50 1.59 6.34 1.33
C LEU A 50 0.27 7.06 1.65
N ASP A 51 -0.62 7.13 0.69
CA ASP A 51 -1.97 7.68 0.90
C ASP A 51 -2.91 6.60 1.46
N TYR A 52 -3.91 7.00 2.24
CA TYR A 52 -4.89 6.07 2.82
C TYR A 52 -5.59 5.19 1.78
N GLY A 53 -5.87 5.73 0.58
CA GLY A 53 -6.48 4.98 -0.52
C GLY A 53 -5.58 3.89 -1.11
N GLN A 54 -4.28 3.91 -0.80
CA GLN A 54 -3.29 2.94 -1.25
C GLN A 54 -3.03 1.85 -0.21
N ILE A 55 -3.53 1.98 1.03
CA ILE A 55 -3.24 1.04 2.13
C ILE A 55 -4.45 0.14 2.39
N TRP A 56 -4.22 -1.17 2.32
CA TRP A 56 -5.26 -2.19 2.47
C TRP A 56 -4.89 -3.13 3.63
N PRO A 57 -5.84 -3.52 4.49
CA PRO A 57 -5.58 -4.55 5.48
C PRO A 57 -5.44 -5.92 4.80
N LEU A 58 -4.32 -6.60 5.05
CA LEU A 58 -4.10 -7.97 4.63
C LEU A 58 -4.74 -8.92 5.64
N GLU A 59 -5.89 -9.50 5.30
CA GLU A 59 -6.46 -10.61 6.05
C GLU A 59 -5.68 -11.90 5.75
N ILE A 60 -5.11 -12.50 6.79
CA ILE A 60 -4.39 -13.78 6.65
C ILE A 60 -5.35 -14.83 6.09
N GLY A 61 -4.99 -15.42 4.95
CA GLY A 61 -5.77 -16.49 4.30
C GLY A 61 -6.78 -16.04 3.25
N ARG A 62 -6.87 -14.74 2.94
CA ARG A 62 -7.64 -14.26 1.78
C ARG A 62 -6.72 -13.87 0.61
N PRO A 63 -6.87 -14.48 -0.57
CA PRO A 63 -6.18 -14.02 -1.76
C PRO A 63 -6.84 -12.73 -2.28
N TYR A 64 -6.03 -11.70 -2.55
CA TYR A 64 -6.50 -10.48 -3.21
C TYR A 64 -6.21 -10.58 -4.72
N MET A 65 -7.15 -10.15 -5.55
CA MET A 65 -6.95 -10.13 -6.99
C MET A 65 -5.83 -9.13 -7.34
N GLY A 66 -4.82 -9.58 -8.08
CA GLY A 66 -3.65 -8.75 -8.41
C GLY A 66 -2.67 -8.56 -7.25
N GLN A 67 -2.77 -9.39 -6.21
CA GLN A 67 -1.77 -9.47 -5.15
C GLN A 67 -0.43 -9.99 -5.70
N ILE A 68 0.65 -9.33 -5.32
CA ILE A 68 2.03 -9.75 -5.55
C ILE A 68 2.71 -9.77 -4.19
N ASP A 69 3.28 -10.91 -3.83
CA ASP A 69 3.99 -11.02 -2.56
C ASP A 69 5.39 -10.42 -2.70
N LEU A 70 5.70 -9.48 -1.81
CA LEU A 70 7.08 -9.07 -1.56
C LEU A 70 7.69 -10.04 -0.55
N VAL A 71 8.91 -10.48 -0.85
CA VAL A 71 9.67 -11.35 0.05
C VAL A 71 11.11 -10.85 0.11
N GLU A 72 11.59 -10.56 1.31
CA GLU A 72 12.98 -10.14 1.56
C GLU A 72 13.40 -8.92 0.71
N SER A 73 12.45 -8.03 0.45
CA SER A 73 12.62 -6.89 -0.45
C SER A 73 12.64 -5.55 0.29
N ARG A 74 13.26 -4.54 -0.34
CA ARG A 74 13.42 -3.19 0.19
C ARG A 74 12.90 -2.15 -0.79
N ILE A 75 12.09 -1.21 -0.33
CA ILE A 75 11.58 -0.07 -1.12
C ILE A 75 11.91 1.24 -0.40
N GLU A 76 12.63 2.13 -1.07
CA GLU A 76 13.17 3.38 -0.51
C GLU A 76 13.03 4.55 -1.50
N ASP A 77 12.52 5.68 -1.01
CA ASP A 77 12.34 6.93 -1.79
C ASP A 77 11.65 6.75 -3.16
N CYS A 78 10.68 5.83 -3.28
CA CYS A 78 10.03 5.55 -4.56
C CYS A 78 8.68 6.27 -4.65
N LYS A 79 8.21 6.46 -5.88
CA LYS A 79 6.86 6.90 -6.17
C LYS A 79 6.03 5.71 -6.62
N PHE A 80 4.72 5.81 -6.44
CA PHE A 80 3.79 4.73 -6.73
C PHE A 80 2.67 5.24 -7.63
N ASP A 81 2.44 4.55 -8.75
CA ASP A 81 1.32 4.82 -9.65
C ASP A 81 0.46 3.56 -9.78
N ARG A 82 -0.80 3.66 -9.34
CA ARG A 82 -1.76 2.53 -9.32
C ARG A 82 -1.26 1.28 -8.59
N VAL A 83 -0.36 1.47 -7.61
CA VAL A 83 0.13 0.42 -6.70
C VAL A 83 -0.48 0.65 -5.32
N GLY A 84 -1.07 -0.41 -4.76
CA GLY A 84 -1.52 -0.47 -3.38
C GLY A 84 -0.61 -1.37 -2.53
N PHE A 85 -0.73 -1.26 -1.22
CA PHE A 85 0.02 -2.04 -0.25
C PHE A 85 -0.93 -2.76 0.70
N ALA A 86 -0.74 -4.06 0.84
CA ALA A 86 -1.44 -4.86 1.83
C ALA A 86 -0.50 -5.18 2.98
N PHE A 87 -0.86 -4.74 4.19
CA PHE A 87 -0.06 -4.97 5.40
C PHE A 87 -0.83 -5.84 6.41
N PRO A 88 -0.14 -6.70 7.18
CA PRO A 88 -0.73 -7.36 8.34
C PRO A 88 -1.28 -6.33 9.33
N PRO A 89 -2.41 -6.60 10.03
CA PRO A 89 -3.03 -5.65 10.96
C PRO A 89 -2.07 -5.08 12.01
N LYS A 90 -1.14 -5.91 12.50
CA LYS A 90 -0.13 -5.50 13.49
C LYS A 90 0.82 -4.42 12.96
N ARG A 91 1.13 -4.42 11.66
CA ARG A 91 2.00 -3.41 11.01
C ARG A 91 1.22 -2.16 10.63
N LEU A 92 -0.05 -2.29 10.23
CA LEU A 92 -0.89 -1.12 9.94
C LEU A 92 -0.94 -0.14 11.10
N ALA A 93 -1.06 -0.64 12.33
CA ALA A 93 -1.05 0.17 13.56
C ALA A 93 0.28 0.90 13.83
N GLN A 94 1.36 0.53 13.12
CA GLN A 94 2.71 1.09 13.28
C GLN A 94 3.10 2.00 12.11
N LEU A 95 2.28 2.07 11.05
CA LEU A 95 2.56 2.98 9.95
C LEU A 95 2.39 4.42 10.46
N PRO A 96 3.35 5.31 10.20
CA PRO A 96 3.14 6.73 10.37
C PRO A 96 2.12 7.16 9.30
N LEU A 97 0.84 7.01 9.63
CA LEU A 97 -0.22 7.49 8.76
C LEU A 97 -0.03 9.00 8.58
N PRO A 98 -0.19 9.54 7.35
CA PRO A 98 -0.05 10.97 7.14
C PRO A 98 -1.01 11.70 8.09
N SER A 99 -0.44 12.56 8.94
CA SER A 99 -1.21 13.35 9.92
C SER A 99 -2.27 14.16 9.18
N GLU A 100 -3.50 14.05 9.67
CA GLU A 100 -4.72 14.61 9.12
C GLU A 100 -4.56 16.03 8.57
N THR A 101 -4.49 16.14 7.25
CA THR A 101 -5.35 17.12 6.58
C THR A 101 -6.69 16.43 6.37
N GLY A 102 -7.46 16.35 7.47
CA GLY A 102 -8.92 16.23 7.43
C GLY A 102 -9.60 14.87 7.21
N ALA A 103 -8.91 13.72 7.22
CA ALA A 103 -9.58 12.42 7.10
C ALA A 103 -9.32 11.51 8.31
N LYS A 104 -10.28 11.48 9.25
CA LYS A 104 -10.33 10.47 10.30
C LYS A 104 -10.55 9.11 9.68
N ALA A 105 -9.52 8.26 9.71
CA ALA A 105 -9.66 6.85 9.36
C ALA A 105 -10.49 6.13 10.43
N VAL A 106 -11.81 6.02 10.18
CA VAL A 106 -12.69 5.19 11.00
C VAL A 106 -12.57 3.75 10.50
N PHE A 107 -11.78 2.94 11.20
CA PHE A 107 -11.78 1.49 11.02
C PHE A 107 -13.09 0.92 11.60
N GLY A 108 -14.15 0.92 10.79
CA GLY A 108 -15.42 0.25 11.08
C GLY A 108 -15.42 -1.18 10.57
N SER A 109 -15.78 -2.14 11.43
CA SER A 109 -15.80 -3.57 11.10
C SER A 109 -16.97 -3.95 10.17
N MET A 110 -16.64 -4.43 8.96
CA MET A 110 -17.47 -5.25 8.06
C MET A 110 -18.93 -4.80 7.82
N PRO A 111 -19.76 -5.61 7.14
CA PRO A 111 -20.05 -5.58 5.70
C PRO A 111 -21.37 -4.83 5.39
N ASN A 112 -21.48 -4.27 4.17
CA ASN A 112 -22.67 -3.59 3.63
C ASN A 112 -23.18 -2.37 4.42
N MET A 113 -22.72 -1.16 4.08
CA MET A 113 -23.60 0.01 4.18
C MET A 113 -23.13 1.17 3.29
N SER A 114 -24.07 1.71 2.51
CA SER A 114 -23.96 2.97 1.81
C SER A 114 -23.81 4.10 2.82
N VAL A 115 -22.83 4.98 2.65
CA VAL A 115 -22.60 6.13 3.54
C VAL A 115 -23.31 7.36 2.97
N TYR A 116 -24.23 7.95 3.75
CA TYR A 116 -24.78 9.29 3.52
C TYR A 116 -24.00 10.31 4.37
N LEU A 117 -23.78 11.50 3.81
CA LEU A 117 -23.22 12.66 4.50
C LEU A 117 -24.40 13.55 4.93
N GLU A 118 -24.52 13.84 6.23
CA GLU A 118 -25.31 14.98 6.69
C GLU A 118 -24.36 16.17 6.86
N GLU A 119 -24.69 17.29 6.21
CA GLU A 119 -24.00 18.57 6.35
C GLU A 119 -24.48 19.24 7.64
N ASP A 120 -23.59 19.40 8.62
CA ASP A 120 -23.85 20.31 9.74
C ASP A 120 -23.60 21.74 9.29
N ASP A 121 -24.71 22.41 9.00
CA ASP A 121 -24.86 23.85 8.82
C ASP A 121 -24.74 24.54 10.18
N ALA A 122 -23.62 25.22 10.43
CA ALA A 122 -23.49 26.24 11.47
C ALA A 122 -22.26 27.10 11.12
N GLY A 123 -22.37 28.32 10.60
CA GLY A 123 -23.34 29.36 10.96
C GLY A 123 -22.64 30.36 11.89
N GLU A 124 -22.39 31.56 11.36
CA GLU A 124 -21.88 32.80 11.99
C GLU A 124 -22.08 32.96 13.51
N ALA A 125 -21.05 33.51 14.17
CA ALA A 125 -21.06 34.88 14.73
C ALA A 125 -19.66 35.28 15.23
#